data_AF-A0A095Y6E0-F1
#
_entry.id   AF-A0A095Y6E0-F1
#
_cell.length_a   1.000
_cell.length_b   1.000
_cell.length_c   1.000
_cell.angle_alpha   90.00
_cell.angle_beta   90.00
_cell.angle_gamma   90.00
#
_symmetry.space_group_name_H-M   'P 1'
#
loop_
_entity.id
_entity.type
_entity.pdbx_description
1 polymer ?
#
loop_
_entity_poly.entity_id
_entity_poly.type
_entity_poly.pdbx_seq_one_letter_code
_entity_poly.pdbx_strand_id
1 'polypeptide(L)'
;MPAITIGNETAKPFAQTHEFYTGTKVNILTPKKPMSVGVLRFIARCIEANKDRYSYSYTANSTRLGEQRLKLPITVSGELNTAFMESEIARIENETLDYATRLLQERYDDLVTTVTLRGGARG
;
A
#
# COMPACT_ATOMS: atom_id res chain seq x y z
N MET A 1 -11.63 -11.41 -7.83
CA MET A 1 -10.60 -10.60 -8.55
C MET A 1 -10.22 -9.43 -7.66
N PRO A 2 -8.94 -9.03 -7.61
CA PRO A 2 -8.51 -7.93 -6.77
C PRO A 2 -9.09 -6.60 -7.27
N ALA A 3 -9.37 -5.69 -6.35
CA ALA A 3 -9.99 -4.39 -6.61
C ALA A 3 -9.44 -3.33 -5.66
N ILE A 4 -9.70 -2.05 -5.93
CA ILE A 4 -9.37 -0.95 -5.02
C ILE A 4 -10.66 -0.46 -4.35
N THR A 5 -10.68 -0.36 -3.02
CA THR A 5 -11.78 0.26 -2.27
C THR A 5 -11.40 1.65 -1.80
N ILE A 6 -12.34 2.59 -1.83
CA ILE A 6 -12.14 3.98 -1.40
C ILE A 6 -13.36 4.47 -0.61
N GLY A 7 -13.14 4.94 0.61
CA GLY A 7 -14.20 5.58 1.40
C GLY A 7 -14.53 7.00 0.91
N ASN A 8 -15.81 7.34 0.81
CA ASN A 8 -16.24 8.67 0.30
C ASN A 8 -15.69 9.84 1.13
N GLU A 9 -15.60 9.67 2.45
CA GLU A 9 -15.24 10.73 3.40
C GLU A 9 -13.72 10.83 3.63
N THR A 10 -13.02 9.69 3.59
CA THR A 10 -11.58 9.65 3.85
C THR A 10 -10.74 9.77 2.59
N ALA A 11 -11.33 9.46 1.43
CA ALA A 11 -10.64 9.33 0.14
C ALA A 11 -9.39 8.43 0.22
N LYS A 12 -9.35 7.49 1.18
CA LYS A 12 -8.21 6.61 1.41
C LYS A 12 -8.39 5.31 0.63
N PRO A 13 -7.51 5.01 -0.35
CA PRO A 13 -7.63 3.84 -1.19
C PRO A 13 -6.92 2.61 -0.61
N PHE A 14 -7.49 1.43 -0.82
CA PHE A 14 -6.91 0.15 -0.39
C PHE A 14 -7.06 -0.91 -1.48
N ALA A 15 -5.97 -1.59 -1.82
CA ALA A 15 -6.00 -2.75 -2.69
C ALA A 15 -6.47 -3.98 -1.92
N GLN A 16 -7.60 -4.55 -2.33
CA GLN A 16 -8.21 -5.75 -1.77
C GLN A 16 -7.72 -6.99 -2.51
N THR A 17 -7.21 -7.97 -1.78
CA THR A 17 -6.64 -9.22 -2.34
C THR A 17 -7.51 -10.45 -2.10
N HIS A 18 -8.49 -10.36 -1.21
CA HIS A 18 -9.40 -11.43 -0.83
C HIS A 18 -10.85 -10.99 -1.07
N GLU A 19 -11.82 -11.90 -0.90
CA GLU A 19 -13.23 -11.52 -0.90
C GLU A 19 -13.54 -10.59 0.28
N PHE A 20 -14.41 -9.61 0.05
CA PHE A 20 -14.73 -8.59 1.03
C PHE A 20 -16.17 -8.12 0.87
N TYR A 21 -16.72 -7.55 1.94
CA TYR A 21 -18.00 -6.85 1.95
C TYR A 21 -17.77 -5.37 2.24
N THR A 22 -18.58 -4.50 1.64
CA THR A 22 -18.52 -3.05 1.89
C THR A 22 -19.89 -2.48 2.22
N GLY A 23 -19.91 -1.44 3.06
CA GLY A 23 -21.09 -0.60 3.25
C GLY A 23 -21.35 0.33 2.05
N THR A 24 -22.37 1.17 2.18
CA THR A 24 -22.86 2.05 1.10
C THR A 24 -21.98 3.26 0.80
N LYS A 25 -21.08 3.64 1.71
CA LYS A 25 -20.19 4.82 1.59
C LYS A 25 -18.78 4.46 1.09
N VAL A 26 -18.65 3.36 0.37
CA VAL A 26 -17.39 2.87 -0.19
C VAL A 26 -17.54 2.66 -1.70
N ASN A 27 -16.63 3.22 -2.48
CA ASN A 27 -16.52 2.94 -3.91
C ASN A 27 -15.57 1.77 -4.14
N ILE A 28 -15.90 0.94 -5.14
CA ILE A 28 -15.09 -0.17 -5.60
C ILE A 28 -14.62 0.14 -7.02
N LEU A 29 -13.31 0.19 -7.21
CA LEU A 29 -12.66 0.40 -8.51
C LEU A 29 -12.12 -0.96 -8.97
N THR A 30 -12.81 -1.55 -9.93
CA THR A 30 -12.43 -2.82 -10.55
C THR A 30 -11.61 -2.55 -11.82
N PRO A 31 -10.44 -3.18 -11.98
CA PRO A 31 -9.62 -2.94 -13.16
C PRO A 31 -10.30 -3.53 -14.41
N LYS A 32 -10.28 -2.78 -15.52
CA LYS A 32 -10.88 -3.22 -16.79
C LYS A 32 -10.13 -4.39 -17.44
N LYS A 33 -8.84 -4.53 -17.14
CA LYS A 33 -7.98 -5.64 -17.55
C LYS A 33 -7.42 -6.30 -16.29
N PRO A 34 -7.15 -7.61 -16.27
CA PRO A 34 -6.48 -8.24 -15.14
C PRO A 34 -5.17 -7.52 -14.82
N MET A 35 -4.96 -7.23 -13.53
CA MET A 35 -3.77 -6.56 -13.00
C MET A 35 -3.33 -7.27 -11.72
N SER A 36 -2.03 -7.26 -11.45
CA SER A 36 -1.51 -7.79 -10.19
C SER A 36 -1.87 -6.87 -9.02
N VAL A 37 -1.74 -7.41 -7.81
CA VAL A 37 -1.94 -6.64 -6.58
C VAL A 37 -0.93 -5.50 -6.47
N GLY A 38 0.33 -5.71 -6.89
CA GLY A 38 1.37 -4.68 -6.88
C GLY A 38 0.98 -3.47 -7.74
N VAL A 39 0.50 -3.72 -8.96
CA VAL A 39 -0.02 -2.65 -9.84
C VAL A 39 -1.19 -1.91 -9.18
N LEU A 40 -2.14 -2.63 -8.56
CA LEU A 40 -3.27 -1.99 -7.88
C LEU A 40 -2.85 -1.18 -6.65
N ARG A 41 -1.85 -1.63 -5.88
CA ARG A 41 -1.27 -0.88 -4.76
C ARG A 41 -0.59 0.40 -5.24
N PHE A 42 0.13 0.33 -6.35
CA PHE A 42 0.74 1.50 -6.98
C PHE A 42 -0.32 2.53 -7.38
N ILE A 43 -1.36 2.08 -8.09
CA ILE A 43 -2.48 2.95 -8.50
C ILE A 43 -3.19 3.54 -7.27
N ALA A 44 -3.44 2.73 -6.23
CA ALA A 44 -4.00 3.21 -4.97
C ALA A 44 -3.13 4.32 -4.37
N ARG A 45 -1.80 4.17 -4.34
CA ARG A 45 -0.90 5.23 -3.88
C ARG A 45 -0.96 6.49 -4.73
N CYS A 46 -1.08 6.38 -6.05
CA CYS A 46 -1.31 7.54 -6.90
C CYS A 46 -2.63 8.25 -6.59
N ILE A 47 -3.69 7.50 -6.29
CA ILE A 47 -4.98 8.08 -5.88
C ILE A 47 -4.84 8.78 -4.53
N GLU A 48 -4.17 8.12 -3.56
CA GLU A 48 -3.92 8.66 -2.21
C GLU A 48 -3.12 9.96 -2.26
N ALA A 49 -2.11 10.06 -3.14
CA ALA A 49 -1.34 11.29 -3.35
C ALA A 49 -2.19 12.46 -3.87
N ASN A 50 -3.37 12.19 -4.44
CA ASN A 50 -4.33 13.19 -4.90
C ASN A 50 -5.51 13.38 -3.93
N LYS A 51 -5.45 12.80 -2.72
CA LYS A 51 -6.56 12.83 -1.76
C LYS A 51 -6.94 14.24 -1.33
N ASP A 52 -6.01 15.19 -1.37
CA ASP A 52 -6.21 16.57 -0.91
C ASP A 52 -7.16 17.37 -1.83
N ARG A 53 -7.53 16.80 -2.97
CA ARG A 53 -8.62 17.31 -3.83
C ARG A 53 -10.00 17.06 -3.21
N TYR A 54 -10.10 16.15 -2.25
CA TYR A 54 -11.33 15.80 -1.57
C TYR A 54 -11.42 16.47 -0.21
N SER A 55 -12.64 16.85 0.18
CA SER A 55 -12.94 17.52 1.43
C SER A 55 -14.30 17.07 1.96
N TYR A 56 -14.70 17.56 3.14
CA TYR A 56 -16.00 17.24 3.72
C TYR A 56 -17.18 17.59 2.79
N SER A 57 -17.13 18.77 2.15
CA SER A 57 -18.14 19.19 1.15
C SER A 57 -17.86 18.65 -0.26
N TYR A 58 -16.65 18.15 -0.51
CA TYR A 58 -16.22 17.59 -1.78
C TYR A 58 -15.71 16.14 -1.61
N THR A 59 -16.62 15.22 -1.27
CA THR A 59 -16.31 13.80 -1.07
C THR A 59 -15.88 13.06 -2.35
N ALA A 60 -15.15 11.95 -2.16
CA ALA A 60 -14.71 11.05 -3.22
C ALA A 60 -15.84 10.11 -3.67
N ASN A 61 -16.85 10.63 -4.34
CA ASN A 61 -17.94 9.83 -4.91
C ASN A 61 -17.55 9.18 -6.25
N SER A 62 -18.38 8.25 -6.73
CA SER A 62 -18.14 7.50 -7.98
C SER A 62 -17.92 8.39 -9.21
N THR A 63 -18.72 9.44 -9.38
CA THR A 63 -18.59 10.39 -10.50
C THR A 63 -17.22 11.08 -10.48
N ARG A 64 -16.84 11.67 -9.35
CA ARG A 64 -15.57 12.41 -9.20
C ARG A 64 -14.35 11.51 -9.33
N LEU A 65 -14.44 10.28 -8.81
CA LEU A 65 -13.42 9.26 -8.99
C LEU A 65 -13.27 8.87 -10.47
N GLY A 66 -14.37 8.79 -11.22
CA GLY A 66 -14.36 8.52 -12.65
C GLY A 66 -13.74 9.63 -13.50
N GLU A 67 -13.83 10.88 -13.06
CA GLU A 67 -13.23 12.05 -13.72
C GLU A 67 -11.74 12.25 -13.37
N GLN A 68 -11.25 11.58 -12.32
CA GLN A 68 -9.88 11.74 -11.86
C GLN A 68 -8.87 11.20 -12.88
N ARG A 69 -7.99 12.08 -13.37
CA ARG A 69 -6.88 11.71 -14.26
C ARG A 69 -5.62 11.44 -13.44
N LEU A 70 -5.16 10.19 -13.45
CA LEU A 70 -3.92 9.78 -12.79
C LEU A 70 -2.73 9.86 -13.75
N LYS A 71 -1.59 10.34 -13.26
CA LYS A 71 -0.31 10.25 -13.96
C LYS A 71 0.32 8.92 -13.60
N LEU A 72 0.36 8.00 -14.56
CA LEU A 72 0.93 6.66 -14.39
C LEU A 72 2.15 6.49 -15.31
N PRO A 73 3.17 5.74 -14.90
CA PRO A 73 4.32 5.43 -15.72
C PRO A 73 3.92 4.62 -16.95
N ILE A 74 4.43 5.04 -18.11
CA ILE A 74 4.27 4.35 -19.38
C ILE A 74 5.62 3.87 -19.91
N THR A 75 5.61 2.81 -20.72
CA THR A 75 6.77 2.33 -21.46
C THR A 75 7.05 3.24 -22.65
N VAL A 76 8.20 3.04 -23.29
CA VAL A 76 8.53 3.70 -24.58
C VAL A 76 7.53 3.34 -25.69
N SER A 77 6.85 2.19 -25.60
CA SER A 77 5.78 1.79 -26.51
C SER A 77 4.43 2.45 -26.22
N GLY A 78 4.32 3.26 -25.16
CA GLY A 78 3.09 3.94 -24.77
C GLY A 78 2.13 3.08 -23.94
N GLU A 79 2.56 1.89 -23.51
CA GLU A 79 1.77 1.00 -22.67
C GLU A 79 2.00 1.28 -21.19
N LEU A 80 1.11 0.83 -20.31
CA LEU A 80 1.30 0.98 -18.86
C LEU A 80 2.53 0.19 -18.40
N ASN A 81 3.47 0.84 -17.70
CA ASN A 81 4.68 0.17 -17.23
C ASN A 81 4.41 -0.62 -15.94
N THR A 82 3.70 -1.75 -16.05
CA THR A 82 3.32 -2.59 -14.90
C THR A 82 4.53 -3.19 -14.19
N ALA A 83 5.57 -3.55 -14.94
CA ALA A 83 6.81 -4.11 -14.38
C ALA A 83 7.51 -3.12 -13.43
N PHE A 84 7.56 -1.83 -13.81
CA PHE A 84 8.06 -0.78 -12.93
C PHE A 84 7.17 -0.60 -11.69
N MET A 85 5.85 -0.57 -11.87
CA MET A 85 4.92 -0.42 -10.74
C MET A 85 5.07 -1.54 -9.70
N GLU A 86 5.22 -2.77 -10.17
CA GLU A 86 5.41 -3.95 -9.29
C GLU A 86 6.75 -3.90 -8.56
N SER A 87 7.84 -3.62 -9.27
CA SER A 87 9.17 -3.57 -8.67
C SER A 87 9.30 -2.43 -7.65
N GLU A 88 8.67 -1.28 -7.92
CA GLU A 88 8.65 -0.15 -7.00
C GLU A 88 7.91 -0.48 -5.70
N ILE A 89 6.72 -1.10 -5.80
CA ILE A 89 5.97 -1.52 -4.61
C ILE A 89 6.72 -2.60 -3.84
N ALA A 90 7.29 -3.60 -4.53
CA ALA A 90 8.09 -4.63 -3.89
C ALA A 90 9.31 -4.04 -3.17
N ARG A 91 9.99 -3.05 -3.76
CA ARG A 91 11.12 -2.36 -3.13
C ARG A 91 10.71 -1.69 -1.82
N ILE A 92 9.62 -0.92 -1.83
CA ILE A 92 9.12 -0.21 -0.64
C ILE A 92 8.71 -1.20 0.46
N GLU A 93 8.03 -2.28 0.09
CA GLU A 93 7.61 -3.32 1.04
C GLU A 93 8.83 -4.01 1.67
N ASN A 94 9.83 -4.39 0.85
CA ASN A 94 11.05 -5.02 1.34
C ASN A 94 11.89 -4.09 2.22
N GLU A 95 12.03 -2.81 1.87
CA GLU A 95 12.75 -1.83 2.70
C GLU A 95 12.12 -1.70 4.10
N THR A 96 10.78 -1.70 4.14
CA THR A 96 10.04 -1.67 5.42
C THR A 96 10.27 -2.94 6.24
N LEU A 97 10.28 -4.11 5.59
CA LEU A 97 10.52 -5.40 6.25
C LEU A 97 11.96 -5.52 6.75
N ASP A 98 12.94 -5.09 5.96
CA ASP A 98 14.36 -5.12 6.33
C ASP A 98 14.62 -4.22 7.54
N TYR A 99 14.03 -3.03 7.57
CA TYR A 99 14.11 -2.13 8.72
C TYR A 99 13.55 -2.77 10.00
N ALA A 100 12.35 -3.36 9.92
CA ALA A 100 11.72 -4.01 11.06
C ALA A 100 12.53 -5.23 11.54
N THR A 101 13.03 -6.03 10.61
CA THR A 101 13.84 -7.22 10.89
C THR A 101 15.12 -6.85 11.62
N ARG A 102 15.83 -5.82 11.15
CA ARG A 102 17.05 -5.33 11.79
C ARG A 102 16.80 -4.87 13.22
N LEU A 103 15.73 -4.11 13.46
CA LEU A 103 15.41 -3.61 14.80
C LEU A 103 15.07 -4.75 15.77
N LEU A 104 14.39 -5.79 15.30
CA LEU A 104 14.11 -6.98 16.11
C LEU A 104 15.37 -7.79 16.41
N GLN A 105 16.29 -7.90 15.46
CA GLN A 105 17.59 -8.57 15.64
C GLN A 105 18.46 -7.85 16.67
N GLU A 106 18.63 -6.53 16.55
CA GLU A 106 19.38 -5.71 17.51
C GLU A 106 18.83 -5.89 18.95
N ARG A 107 17.50 -5.88 19.10
CA ARG A 107 16.84 -6.05 20.40
C ARG A 107 16.96 -7.47 20.96
N TYR A 108 17.00 -8.48 20.09
CA TYR A 108 17.24 -9.86 20.48
C TYR A 108 18.67 -10.03 20.99
N ASP A 109 19.65 -9.48 20.28
CA ASP A 109 21.07 -9.57 20.66
C ASP A 109 21.36 -8.86 21.99
N ASP A 110 20.76 -7.69 22.22
CA ASP A 110 20.83 -6.97 23.50
C ASP A 110 20.26 -7.81 24.66
N LEU A 111 19.12 -8.47 24.43
CA LEU A 111 18.46 -9.30 25.44
C LEU A 111 19.30 -10.53 25.79
N VAL A 112 19.81 -11.24 24.78
CA VAL A 112 20.69 -12.41 24.97
C VAL A 112 21.96 -12.00 25.72
N THR A 113 22.59 -10.88 25.32
CA THR A 113 23.78 -10.35 26.00
C THR A 113 23.49 -10.04 27.47
N THR A 114 22.36 -9.39 27.76
CA THR A 114 21.94 -9.04 29.14
C THR A 114 21.72 -10.29 30.01
N VAL A 115 21.13 -11.36 29.46
CA VAL A 115 20.91 -12.62 30.19
C VAL A 115 22.25 -13.32 30.47
N THR A 116 23.15 -13.39 29.50
CA THR A 116 24.48 -14.01 29.68
C THR A 116 25.31 -13.28 30.72
N LEU A 117 25.28 -11.94 30.75
CA LEU A 117 26.02 -11.14 31.74
C LEU A 117 25.52 -11.32 33.18
N ARG A 118 24.29 -11.82 33.39
CA ARG A 118 23.73 -12.09 34.72
C ARG A 118 23.99 -13.52 35.23
N GLY A 119 24.58 -14.39 34.42
CA GLY A 119 24.73 -15.83 34.70
C GLY A 119 26.08 -16.29 35.26
N GLY A 120 27.04 -15.40 35.51
CA GLY A 120 28.40 -15.79 35.88
C GLY A 120 28.92 -15.12 37.16
N ALA A 121 28.50 -15.61 38.34
CA ALA A 121 29.30 -15.50 39.56
C ALA A 121 28.74 -16.37 40.69
N ARG A 122 29.41 -17.50 40.98
CA ARG A 122 30.06 -17.74 42.28
C ARG A 122 30.88 -19.04 42.25
N GLY A 123 32.20 -18.86 42.40
CA GLY A 123 33.07 -19.86 43.02
C GLY A 123 33.04 -19.75 44.54
#